data_AF-A0A382PV56-F1
#
_entry.id   AF-A0A382PV56-F1
#
_cell.length_a   1.000
_cell.length_b   1.000
_cell.length_c   1.000
_cell.angle_alpha   90.00
_cell.angle_beta   90.00
_cell.angle_gamma   90.00
#
_symmetry.space_group_name_H-M   'P 1'
#
loop_
_entity.id
_entity.type
_entity.pdbx_description
1 polymer ?
#
loop_
_entity_poly.entity_id
_entity_poly.type
_entity_poly.pdbx_seq_one_letter_code
_entity_poly.pdbx_strand_id
1 'polypeptide(L)' 'MGNIKRRKFIKKTAAASAFTATTGLYPGIAFSNWKASDSLSEEIKWSKTPCRFCGVGCGLLVATSNGRAVAVKGDPESS' A
#
# COMPACT_ATOMS: atom_id res chain seq x y z
N MET A 1 16.73 37.50 -9.83
CA MET A 1 16.39 36.40 -8.89
C MET A 1 14.91 36.47 -8.53
N GLY A 2 14.09 35.58 -9.08
CA GLY A 2 12.63 35.63 -8.93
C GLY A 2 12.18 35.47 -7.47
N ASN A 3 11.30 36.37 -7.03
CA ASN A 3 10.74 36.44 -5.69
C ASN A 3 10.08 35.09 -5.30
N ILE A 4 10.78 34.29 -4.47
CA ILE A 4 10.21 33.08 -3.89
C ILE A 4 9.19 33.53 -2.85
N LYS A 5 7.90 33.42 -3.19
CA LYS A 5 6.82 33.65 -2.22
C LYS A 5 7.08 32.78 -0.99
N ARG A 6 7.09 33.37 0.23
CA ARG A 6 7.34 32.68 1.51
C ARG A 6 6.62 31.33 1.63
N ARG A 7 5.37 31.26 1.16
CA ARG A 7 4.57 30.03 1.11
C ARG A 7 5.19 28.91 0.27
N LYS A 8 5.82 29.22 -0.86
CA LYS A 8 6.49 28.23 -1.74
C LYS A 8 7.78 27.71 -1.10
N PHE A 9 8.50 28.57 -0.37
CA PHE A 9 9.66 28.15 0.43
C PHE A 9 9.25 27.16 1.52
N ILE A 10 8.24 27.51 2.33
CA ILE A 10 7.72 26.65 3.41
C ILE A 10 7.21 25.31 2.88
N LYS A 11 6.52 25.29 1.73
CA LYS A 11 6.07 24.04 1.12
C LYS A 11 7.23 23.14 0.68
N LYS A 12 8.31 23.72 0.15
CA LYS A 12 9.48 22.96 -0.28
C LYS A 12 10.26 22.40 0.90
N THR A 13 10.44 23.18 1.97
CA THR A 13 11.12 22.71 3.19
C THR A 13 10.29 21.64 3.91
N ALA A 14 8.96 21.78 3.98
CA ALA A 14 8.08 20.76 4.54
C ALA A 14 8.10 19.45 3.74
N ALA A 15 8.14 19.52 2.41
CA ALA A 15 8.32 18.33 1.58
C ALA A 15 9.68 17.67 1.83
N ALA A 16 10.76 18.46 1.85
CA ALA A 16 12.12 17.93 2.08
C ALA A 16 12.28 17.26 3.46
N SER A 17 11.70 17.84 4.52
CA SER A 17 11.75 17.24 5.86
C SER A 17 10.92 15.96 5.95
N ALA A 18 9.75 15.91 5.30
CA ALA A 18 8.94 14.70 5.22
C ALA A 18 9.67 13.56 4.48
N PHE A 19 10.31 13.85 3.35
CA PHE A 19 11.11 12.85 2.62
C PHE A 19 12.28 12.32 3.46
N THR A 20 12.98 13.21 4.18
CA THR A 20 14.13 12.84 5.03
C THR A 20 13.69 12.02 6.25
N ALA A 21 12.55 12.33 6.86
CA ALA A 21 12.02 11.57 7.98
C ALA A 21 11.59 10.17 7.54
N THR A 22 10.96 10.04 6.36
CA THR A 22 10.54 8.73 5.84
C THR A 22 11.73 7.84 5.49
N THR A 23 12.81 8.37 4.93
CA THR A 23 14.02 7.59 4.65
C THR A 23 14.80 7.21 5.91
N GLY A 24 14.75 8.03 6.96
CA GLY A 24 15.44 7.77 8.23
C GLY A 24 14.69 6.83 9.18
N LEU A 25 13.36 6.84 9.18
CA LEU A 25 12.56 6.03 10.09
C LEU A 25 12.35 4.59 9.59
N TYR A 26 12.35 4.38 8.27
CA TYR A 26 12.11 3.06 7.68
C TYR A 26 12.90 2.89 6.36
N PRO A 27 14.13 2.33 6.41
CA PRO A 27 14.86 2.02 5.20
C PRO A 27 14.11 0.92 4.45
N GLY A 28 13.48 1.26 3.32
CA GLY A 28 12.88 0.27 2.43
C GLY A 28 11.36 0.11 2.50
N ILE A 29 10.60 1.03 3.12
CA ILE A 29 9.17 1.14 2.79
C ILE A 29 9.02 1.76 1.40
N ALA A 30 9.32 0.97 0.38
CA ALA A 30 8.58 1.12 -0.86
C ALA A 30 7.14 0.77 -0.48
N PHE A 31 6.25 1.76 -0.38
CA PHE A 31 4.86 1.48 -0.71
C PHE A 31 4.96 0.84 -2.08
N SER A 32 4.78 -0.48 -2.12
CA SER A 32 4.82 -1.24 -3.35
C SER A 32 3.94 -0.46 -4.30
N ASN A 33 4.56 0.21 -5.28
CA ASN A 33 3.88 0.57 -6.50
C ASN A 33 3.30 -0.76 -6.92
N TRP A 34 2.02 -0.95 -6.65
CA TRP A 34 1.31 -2.11 -7.09
C TRP A 34 1.43 -1.99 -8.61
N LYS A 35 2.42 -2.68 -9.17
CA LYS A 35 2.38 -2.96 -10.59
C LYS A 35 1.17 -3.85 -10.66
N ALA A 36 0.06 -3.30 -11.16
CA ALA A 36 -0.93 -4.10 -11.84
C ALA A 36 -0.11 -4.90 -12.85
N SER A 37 0.27 -6.11 -12.46
CA SER A 37 1.03 -6.98 -13.33
C SER A 37 0.08 -7.28 -14.47
N ASP A 38 0.39 -6.78 -15.67
CA ASP A 38 -0.30 -7.10 -16.93
C ASP A 38 -0.32 -8.61 -17.23
N SER A 39 0.23 -9.44 -16.34
CA SER A 39 0.20 -10.90 -16.36
C SER A 39 -1.02 -11.52 -15.67
N LEU A 40 -2.18 -10.85 -15.62
CA LEU A 40 -3.45 -11.48 -15.20
C LEU A 40 -4.01 -12.43 -16.29
N SER A 41 -3.14 -13.05 -17.11
CA SER A 41 -3.51 -14.17 -17.97
C SER A 41 -3.61 -15.49 -17.20
N GLU A 42 -3.28 -15.48 -15.91
CA GLU A 42 -3.31 -16.64 -15.03
C GLU A 42 -4.60 -16.63 -14.18
N GLU A 43 -5.22 -17.81 -14.01
CA GLU A 43 -6.50 -17.96 -13.32
C GLU A 43 -6.37 -17.58 -11.84
N ILE A 44 -6.80 -16.36 -11.50
CA ILE A 44 -6.79 -15.87 -10.13
C ILE A 44 -8.07 -16.31 -9.43
N LYS A 45 -7.92 -17.15 -8.40
CA LYS A 45 -9.00 -17.55 -7.53
C LYS A 45 -9.05 -16.68 -6.29
N TRP A 46 -10.19 -16.04 -6.05
CA TRP A 46 -10.47 -15.31 -4.81
C TRP A 46 -11.15 -16.25 -3.81
N SER A 47 -10.70 -16.26 -2.57
CA SER A 47 -11.28 -17.07 -1.49
C SER A 47 -11.45 -16.25 -0.22
N LYS A 48 -12.58 -16.42 0.46
CA LYS A 48 -12.90 -15.74 1.72
C LYS A 48 -12.18 -16.42 2.89
N THR A 49 -11.58 -15.62 3.75
CA THR A 49 -10.82 -16.09 4.93
C THR A 49 -11.01 -15.13 6.11
N PRO A 50 -10.99 -15.60 7.37
CA PRO A 50 -11.00 -14.73 8.54
C PRO A 50 -9.61 -14.17 8.85
N CYS A 51 -9.53 -12.88 9.20
CA CYS A 51 -8.30 -12.23 9.68
C CYS A 51 -8.00 -12.62 11.13
N ARG A 52 -6.87 -13.30 11.35
CA ARG A 52 -6.42 -13.75 12.69
C ARG A 52 -5.44 -12.78 13.37
N PHE A 53 -5.21 -11.59 12.83
CA PHE A 53 -4.20 -10.66 13.34
C PHE A 53 -4.52 -10.12 14.74
N CYS A 54 -5.72 -9.59 14.93
CA CYS A 54 -6.16 -9.00 16.20
C CYS A 54 -7.19 -9.84 16.97
N GLY A 55 -7.53 -11.04 16.48
CA GLY A 55 -8.53 -11.92 17.09
C GLY A 55 -9.99 -11.56 16.83
N VAL A 56 -10.29 -10.37 16.28
CA VAL A 56 -11.66 -9.94 15.92
C VAL A 56 -12.26 -10.79 14.80
N GLY A 57 -11.44 -11.30 13.88
CA GLY A 57 -11.91 -12.20 12.83
C GLY A 57 -12.54 -11.50 11.62
N CYS A 58 -12.16 -10.25 11.32
CA CYS A 58 -12.65 -9.52 10.14
C CYS A 58 -12.52 -10.36 8.85
N GLY A 59 -13.52 -10.31 7.96
CA GLY A 59 -13.48 -11.02 6.69
C GLY A 59 -12.49 -10.40 5.71
N LEU A 60 -11.67 -11.25 5.09
CA LEU A 60 -10.72 -10.90 4.04
C LEU A 60 -10.93 -11.78 2.81
N LEU A 61 -10.55 -11.26 1.66
CA LEU A 61 -10.46 -11.98 0.40
C LEU A 61 -8.99 -12.14 0.02
N VAL A 62 -8.56 -13.39 -0.13
CA VAL A 62 -7.20 -13.74 -0.55
C VAL A 62 -7.26 -14.23 -2.00
N ALA A 63 -6.46 -13.60 -2.87
CA ALA A 63 -6.24 -14.04 -4.24
C ALA A 63 -5.08 -15.04 -4.29
N THR A 64 -5.33 -16.22 -4.85
CA THR A 64 -4.31 -17.23 -5.10
C THR A 64 -4.12 -17.46 -6.59
N SER A 65 -2.87 -17.49 -7.04
CA SER A 65 -2.45 -17.97 -8.38
C SER A 65 -1.33 -18.99 -8.21
N ASN A 66 -1.35 -20.10 -8.96
CA ASN A 66 -0.33 -21.16 -8.88
C ASN A 66 -0.02 -21.65 -7.45
N GLY A 67 -1.06 -21.76 -6.60
CA GLY A 67 -0.90 -22.16 -5.20
C GLY A 67 -0.20 -21.13 -4.30
N ARG A 68 0.00 -19.90 -4.77
CA ARG A 68 0.62 -18.79 -4.02
C ARG A 68 -0.36 -17.65 -3.82
N ALA A 69 -0.31 -17.00 -2.65
CA ALA A 69 -1.07 -15.79 -2.39
C ALA A 69 -0.43 -14.61 -3.13
N VAL A 70 -1.21 -13.92 -3.96
CA VAL A 70 -0.74 -12.80 -4.80
C VAL A 70 -1.32 -11.45 -4.38
N ALA A 71 -2.51 -11.44 -3.75
CA ALA A 71 -3.12 -10.23 -3.21
C ALA A 71 -4.07 -10.54 -2.05
N VAL A 72 -4.27 -9.55 -1.18
CA VAL A 72 -5.21 -9.60 -0.05
C VAL A 72 -5.99 -8.29 -0.02
N LYS A 73 -7.31 -8.36 0.16
CA LYS A 73 -8.19 -7.20 0.38
C LYS A 73 -9.25 -7.51 1.44
N GLY A 74 -9.89 -6.48 1.97
CA GLY A 74 -11.06 -6.65 2.85
C GLY A 74 -12.26 -7.23 2.11
N ASP A 75 -13.06 -8.03 2.80
CA ASP A 75 -14.35 -8.49 2.29
C ASP A 75 -15.43 -7.41 2.56
N PRO A 76 -15.98 -6.74 1.53
CA PRO A 76 -17.02 -5.73 1.72
C PRO A 76 -18.33 -6.29 2.27
N GLU A 77 -18.57 -7.61 2.16
CA GLU A 77 -19.74 -8.26 2.74
C GLU A 77 -19.52 -8.73 4.19
N SER A 78 -18.33 -8.52 4.74
CA SER A 78 -18.05 -8.84 6.15
C SER A 78 -18.44 -7.66 7.04
N SER A 79 -19.68 -7.71 7.52
CA SER A 79 -20.20 -6.84 8.59
C SER A 79 -19.57 -7.14 9.96
#